data_AF-A0A1T1BG47-F1
#
_entry.id   AF-A0A1T1BG47-F1
#
_cell.length_a   1.000
_cell.length_b   1.000
_cell.length_c   1.000
_cell.angle_alpha   90.00
_cell.angle_beta   90.00
_cell.angle_gamma   90.00
#
_symmetry.space_group_name_H-M   'P 1'
#
loop_
_entity.id
_entity.type
_entity.pdbx_description
1 polymer ?
#
loop_
_entity_poly.entity_id
_entity_poly.type
_entity_poly.pdbx_seq_one_letter_code
_entity_poly.pdbx_strand_id
1 'polypeptide(L)'
;MRRTGWVVAALVVVAGAAGWWQSGARWRGELYCFAQPGQVWEVGAVPAGATPTCPDSRSVRAEVRAGQTRVEQFSFPDWQPEAVLDVLKAGGFTQLTARPDDGVQLEVVLTRGRERVLYLAAHQGAGTFVTLSSTPAR
;
A
#
# COMPACT_ATOMS: atom_id res chain seq x y z
N MET A 1 -21.92 -42.10 -16.89
CA MET A 1 -21.97 -40.74 -16.31
C MET A 1 -20.90 -40.46 -15.22
N ARG A 2 -19.73 -41.15 -15.19
CA ARG A 2 -18.69 -40.92 -14.14
C ARG A 2 -17.47 -40.07 -14.59
N ARG A 3 -17.31 -39.80 -15.89
CA ARG A 3 -16.15 -39.06 -16.42
C ARG A 3 -16.22 -37.54 -16.17
N THR A 4 -17.41 -36.97 -16.11
CA THR A 4 -17.62 -35.51 -16.00
C THR A 4 -17.26 -34.94 -14.62
N GLY A 5 -17.47 -35.70 -13.54
CA GLY A 5 -17.15 -35.24 -12.18
C GLY A 5 -15.66 -35.11 -11.89
N TRP A 6 -14.82 -35.92 -12.55
CA TRP A 6 -13.36 -35.88 -12.38
C TRP A 6 -12.71 -34.67 -13.06
N VAL A 7 -13.27 -34.21 -14.19
CA VAL A 7 -12.78 -33.03 -14.90
C VAL A 7 -13.05 -31.76 -14.09
N VAL A 8 -14.23 -31.65 -13.46
CA VAL A 8 -14.57 -30.51 -12.61
C VAL A 8 -13.68 -30.47 -11.35
N ALA A 9 -13.45 -31.62 -10.71
CA ALA A 9 -12.56 -31.69 -9.55
C ALA A 9 -11.11 -31.32 -9.89
N ALA A 10 -10.60 -31.79 -11.05
CA ALA A 10 -9.26 -31.44 -11.51
C ALA A 10 -9.12 -29.93 -11.81
N LEU A 11 -10.13 -29.31 -12.42
CA LEU A 11 -10.12 -27.87 -12.71
C LEU A 11 -10.12 -27.01 -11.43
N VAL A 12 -10.86 -27.42 -10.40
CA VAL A 12 -10.86 -26.71 -9.10
C VAL A 12 -9.50 -26.80 -8.40
N VAL A 13 -8.84 -27.96 -8.44
CA VAL A 13 -7.51 -28.15 -7.84
C VAL A 13 -6.45 -27.33 -8.59
N VAL A 14 -6.48 -27.30 -9.92
CA VAL A 14 -5.53 -26.51 -10.73
C VAL A 14 -5.76 -25.01 -10.53
N ALA A 15 -7.02 -24.56 -10.47
CA ALA A 15 -7.34 -23.15 -10.21
C ALA A 15 -6.92 -22.72 -8.79
N GLY A 16 -7.14 -23.58 -7.78
CA GLY A 16 -6.69 -23.33 -6.41
C GLY A 16 -5.17 -23.27 -6.30
N ALA A 17 -4.45 -24.17 -6.98
CA ALA A 17 -2.99 -24.18 -7.01
C ALA A 17 -2.42 -22.94 -7.73
N ALA A 18 -3.01 -22.53 -8.85
CA ALA A 18 -2.61 -21.33 -9.58
C ALA A 18 -2.84 -20.05 -8.76
N GLY A 19 -3.98 -19.93 -8.07
CA GLY A 19 -4.27 -18.80 -7.18
C GLY A 19 -3.29 -18.72 -6.01
N TRP A 20 -2.94 -19.85 -5.41
CA TRP A 20 -1.97 -19.89 -4.32
C TRP A 20 -0.55 -19.52 -4.78
N TRP A 21 -0.13 -19.98 -5.96
CA TRP A 21 1.20 -19.67 -6.50
C TRP A 21 1.36 -18.20 -6.90
N GLN A 22 0.33 -17.60 -7.48
CA GLN A 22 0.31 -16.16 -7.77
C GLN A 22 0.30 -15.32 -6.50
N SER A 23 -0.45 -15.75 -5.47
CA SER A 23 -0.46 -15.07 -4.17
C SER A 23 0.91 -15.11 -3.49
N GLY A 24 1.71 -16.16 -3.68
CA GLY A 24 3.09 -16.26 -3.18
C GLY A 24 4.09 -15.41 -3.98
N ALA A 25 3.86 -15.22 -5.28
CA ALA A 25 4.76 -14.47 -6.15
C ALA A 25 4.80 -12.97 -5.79
N ARG A 26 3.66 -12.36 -5.44
CA ARG A 26 3.62 -10.93 -5.03
C ARG A 26 4.52 -10.65 -3.84
N TRP A 27 4.60 -11.60 -2.91
CA TRP A 27 5.38 -11.47 -1.68
C TRP A 27 6.89 -11.57 -1.87
N ARG A 28 7.34 -12.08 -3.02
CA ARG A 28 8.74 -12.15 -3.42
C ARG A 28 9.21 -10.90 -4.17
N GLY A 29 8.29 -10.05 -4.61
CA GLY A 29 8.62 -8.80 -5.30
C GLY A 29 9.19 -7.72 -4.38
N GLU A 30 9.78 -6.70 -4.99
CA GLU A 30 10.28 -5.49 -4.33
C GLU A 30 9.13 -4.68 -3.73
N LEU A 31 7.98 -4.61 -4.41
CA LEU A 31 6.76 -3.92 -3.98
C LEU A 31 5.80 -4.81 -3.18
N TYR A 32 6.35 -5.66 -2.29
CA TYR A 32 5.55 -6.62 -1.51
C TYR A 32 4.46 -5.99 -0.63
N CYS A 33 4.61 -4.71 -0.29
CA CYS A 33 3.76 -3.96 0.61
C CYS A 33 2.57 -3.29 -0.09
N PHE A 34 2.57 -3.25 -1.42
CA PHE A 34 1.46 -2.72 -2.21
C PHE A 34 0.40 -3.80 -2.44
N ALA A 35 -0.85 -3.46 -2.16
CA ALA A 35 -1.98 -4.33 -2.50
C ALA A 35 -2.17 -4.40 -4.02
N GLN A 36 -2.08 -3.26 -4.70
CA GLN A 36 -2.08 -3.16 -6.17
C GLN A 36 -0.90 -2.31 -6.65
N PRO A 37 0.16 -2.92 -7.23
CA PRO A 37 1.28 -2.17 -7.79
C PRO A 37 0.82 -1.14 -8.83
N GLY A 38 1.40 0.06 -8.78
CA GLY A 38 1.00 1.17 -9.64
C GLY A 38 -0.19 2.00 -9.11
N GLN A 39 -0.74 1.64 -7.95
CA GLN A 39 -1.71 2.46 -7.25
C GLN A 39 -1.25 2.87 -5.85
N VAL A 40 -1.68 4.06 -5.44
CA VAL A 40 -1.63 4.52 -4.06
C VAL A 40 -2.85 3.93 -3.36
N TRP A 41 -2.61 3.11 -2.35
CA TRP A 41 -3.62 2.60 -1.44
C TRP A 41 -4.88 2.00 -2.11
N GLU A 42 -4.75 1.48 -3.33
CA GLU A 42 -5.84 0.99 -4.20
C GLU A 42 -6.93 2.05 -4.52
N VAL A 43 -6.61 3.34 -4.44
CA VAL A 43 -7.58 4.41 -4.68
C VAL A 43 -7.29 5.27 -5.89
N GLY A 44 -6.07 5.27 -6.38
CA GLY A 44 -5.67 6.05 -7.55
C GLY A 44 -4.27 5.69 -8.02
N ALA A 45 -3.90 6.19 -9.20
CA ALA A 45 -2.58 5.93 -9.77
C ALA A 45 -1.47 6.56 -8.91
N VAL A 46 -0.28 5.95 -8.94
CA VAL A 46 0.93 6.54 -8.38
C VAL A 46 1.24 7.86 -9.12
N PRO A 47 1.46 8.99 -8.40
CA PRO A 47 1.77 10.27 -9.02
C PRO A 47 3.01 10.22 -9.91
N ALA A 48 3.04 11.04 -10.96
CA ALA A 48 4.22 11.19 -11.80
C ALA A 48 5.43 11.64 -10.96
N GLY A 49 6.60 11.08 -11.23
CA GLY A 49 7.83 11.37 -10.49
C GLY A 49 7.96 10.66 -9.13
N ALA A 50 6.92 9.95 -8.68
CA ALA A 50 7.00 9.11 -7.50
C ALA A 50 7.64 7.75 -7.83
N THR A 51 8.63 7.34 -7.05
CA THR A 51 9.16 5.97 -7.09
C THR A 51 8.58 5.19 -5.91
N PRO A 52 7.71 4.18 -6.15
CA PRO A 52 7.18 3.36 -5.07
C PRO A 52 8.26 2.44 -4.52
N THR A 53 8.32 2.27 -3.20
CA THR A 53 9.25 1.37 -2.52
C THR A 53 8.56 0.71 -1.32
N CYS A 54 9.19 -0.32 -0.77
CA CYS A 54 8.77 -0.92 0.48
C CYS A 54 9.93 -0.91 1.49
N PRO A 55 9.64 -0.95 2.80
CA PRO A 55 10.68 -1.03 3.81
C PRO A 55 11.59 -2.24 3.58
N ASP A 56 12.91 -2.02 3.63
CA ASP A 56 13.89 -3.11 3.62
C ASP A 56 14.03 -3.74 5.01
N SER A 57 12.93 -4.35 5.47
CA SER A 57 12.86 -5.02 6.77
C SER A 57 12.15 -6.36 6.64
N ARG A 58 12.82 -7.41 7.14
CA ARG A 58 12.25 -8.76 7.17
C ARG A 58 11.06 -8.87 8.12
N SER A 59 11.07 -8.14 9.24
CA SER A 59 9.95 -8.14 10.19
C SER A 59 8.72 -7.46 9.60
N VAL A 60 8.89 -6.27 9.02
CA VAL A 60 7.79 -5.55 8.35
C VAL A 60 7.20 -6.40 7.22
N ARG A 61 8.05 -7.05 6.43
CA ARG A 61 7.60 -7.98 5.38
C ARG A 61 6.77 -9.14 5.94
N ALA A 62 7.12 -9.68 7.10
CA ALA A 62 6.34 -10.74 7.75
C ALA A 62 4.98 -10.22 8.24
N GLU A 63 4.94 -9.04 8.86
CA GLU A 63 3.72 -8.41 9.36
C GLU A 63 2.73 -8.07 8.22
N VAL A 64 3.23 -7.50 7.11
CA VAL A 64 2.41 -7.24 5.92
C VAL A 64 1.85 -8.54 5.35
N ARG A 65 2.67 -9.60 5.26
CA ARG A 65 2.22 -10.93 4.80
C ARG A 65 1.13 -11.51 5.70
N ALA A 66 1.23 -11.27 7.01
CA ALA A 66 0.25 -11.69 8.00
C ALA A 66 -1.00 -10.78 8.04
N GLY A 67 -1.04 -9.69 7.28
CA GLY A 67 -2.13 -8.71 7.31
C GLY A 67 -2.19 -7.89 8.60
N GLN A 68 -1.11 -7.88 9.39
CA GLN A 68 -1.03 -7.17 10.67
C GLN A 68 -0.73 -5.68 10.50
N THR A 69 -0.06 -5.33 9.40
CA THR A 69 0.25 -3.95 9.04
C THR A 69 0.07 -3.76 7.54
N ARG A 70 -0.27 -2.53 7.14
CA ARG A 70 -0.21 -2.08 5.74
C ARG A 70 0.67 -0.84 5.69
N VAL A 71 1.61 -0.84 4.76
CA VAL A 71 2.55 0.27 4.56
C VAL A 71 2.79 0.45 3.07
N GLU A 72 2.88 1.69 2.59
CA GLU A 72 3.30 2.02 1.22
C GLU A 72 4.27 3.21 1.31
N GLN A 73 5.37 3.16 0.58
CA GLN A 73 6.38 4.23 0.58
C GLN A 73 6.61 4.78 -0.82
N PHE A 74 6.88 6.08 -0.90
CA PHE A 74 7.13 6.77 -2.16
C PHE A 74 8.27 7.78 -1.98
N SER A 75 9.20 7.82 -2.92
CA SER A 75 10.21 8.88 -3.00
C SER A 75 9.96 9.79 -4.20
N PHE A 76 10.20 11.09 -4.00
CA PHE A 76 10.20 12.12 -5.04
C PHE A 76 11.55 12.82 -5.07
N PRO A 77 12.02 13.26 -6.24
CA PRO A 77 13.28 14.00 -6.36
C PRO A 77 13.22 15.41 -5.76
N ASP A 78 12.02 16.00 -5.70
CA ASP A 78 11.76 17.36 -5.20
C ASP A 78 10.81 17.35 -3.99
N TRP A 79 10.69 18.49 -3.31
CA TRP A 79 9.70 18.70 -2.25
C TRP A 79 8.29 18.81 -2.82
N GLN A 80 7.50 17.75 -2.65
CA GLN A 80 6.12 17.57 -3.14
C GLN A 80 5.30 16.79 -2.10
N PRO A 81 5.16 17.30 -0.87
CA PRO A 81 4.59 16.54 0.24
C PRO A 81 3.09 16.29 0.09
N GLU A 82 2.38 16.96 -0.82
CA GLU A 82 0.95 16.75 -1.07
C GLU A 82 0.63 15.76 -2.18
N ALA A 83 1.59 15.38 -3.04
CA ALA A 83 1.30 14.65 -4.28
C ALA A 83 0.57 13.32 -4.05
N VAL A 84 0.99 12.53 -3.06
CA VAL A 84 0.33 11.27 -2.67
C VAL A 84 -0.92 11.54 -1.83
N LEU A 85 -0.88 12.56 -0.97
CA LEU A 85 -2.00 12.98 -0.13
C LEU A 85 -3.24 13.34 -0.98
N ASP A 86 -3.04 14.02 -2.10
CA ASP A 86 -4.12 14.43 -2.99
C ASP A 86 -4.74 13.23 -3.73
N VAL A 87 -3.96 12.19 -4.03
CA VAL A 87 -4.51 10.92 -4.55
C VAL A 87 -5.41 10.25 -3.51
N LEU A 88 -5.01 10.22 -2.24
CA LEU A 88 -5.84 9.68 -1.16
C LEU A 88 -7.14 10.47 -1.00
N LYS A 89 -7.06 11.81 -1.01
CA LYS A 89 -8.24 12.69 -0.93
C LYS A 89 -9.19 12.47 -2.11
N ALA A 90 -8.67 12.41 -3.34
CA ALA A 90 -9.45 12.09 -4.54
C ALA A 90 -10.09 10.68 -4.44
N GLY A 91 -9.42 9.75 -3.76
CA GLY A 91 -9.89 8.41 -3.42
C GLY A 91 -10.95 8.34 -2.30
N GLY A 92 -11.42 9.48 -1.81
CA GLY A 92 -12.48 9.59 -0.79
C GLY A 92 -11.99 9.59 0.65
N PHE A 93 -10.67 9.69 0.90
CA PHE A 93 -10.17 9.93 2.25
C PHE A 93 -10.39 11.39 2.66
N THR A 94 -10.73 11.59 3.93
CA THR A 94 -10.89 12.90 4.54
C THR A 94 -9.89 13.06 5.68
N GLN A 95 -9.39 14.28 5.90
CA GLN A 95 -8.49 14.56 7.01
C GLN A 95 -9.25 14.55 8.34
N LEU A 96 -8.79 13.70 9.26
CA LEU A 96 -9.28 13.65 10.63
C LEU A 96 -8.49 14.61 11.53
N THR A 97 -7.17 14.56 11.46
CA THR A 97 -6.26 15.43 12.20
C THR A 97 -4.99 15.68 11.38
N ALA A 98 -4.33 16.81 11.58
CA ALA A 98 -2.99 17.04 11.08
C ALA A 98 -2.10 17.52 12.23
N ARG A 99 -0.81 17.17 12.18
CA ARG A 99 0.18 17.80 13.04
C ARG A 99 0.35 19.27 12.59
N PRO A 100 0.50 20.22 13.52
CA PRO A 100 0.90 21.57 13.15
C PRO A 100 2.19 21.53 12.33
N ASP A 101 2.25 22.34 11.27
CA ASP A 101 3.43 22.45 10.42
C ASP A 101 4.62 22.94 11.25
N ASP A 102 5.64 22.08 11.35
CA ASP A 102 6.90 22.36 12.04
C ASP A 102 8.03 22.72 11.05
N GLY A 103 7.73 22.82 9.75
CA GLY A 103 8.68 23.08 8.68
C GLY A 103 9.62 21.91 8.37
N VAL A 104 9.41 20.74 9.00
CA VAL A 104 10.26 19.54 8.84
C VAL A 104 9.49 18.41 8.16
N GLN A 105 8.23 18.22 8.53
CA GLN A 105 7.39 17.16 7.99
C GLN A 105 5.92 17.53 7.93
N LEU A 106 5.23 16.95 6.96
CA LEU A 106 3.77 16.95 6.90
C LEU A 106 3.26 15.62 7.47
N GLU A 107 2.45 15.68 8.53
CA GLU A 107 1.82 14.50 9.14
C GLU A 107 0.30 14.69 9.21
N VAL A 108 -0.45 13.76 8.62
CA VAL A 108 -1.91 13.81 8.52
C VAL A 108 -2.50 12.43 8.83
N VAL A 109 -3.53 12.39 9.65
CA VAL A 109 -4.37 11.19 9.83
C VAL A 109 -5.60 11.36 8.94
N LEU A 110 -5.77 10.41 8.04
CA LEU A 110 -6.85 10.34 7.07
C LEU A 110 -7.85 9.24 7.45
N THR A 111 -9.11 9.41 7.08
CA THR A 111 -10.17 8.43 7.32
C THR A 111 -11.08 8.27 6.10
N ARG A 112 -11.52 7.02 5.86
CA ARG A 112 -12.52 6.67 4.84
C ARG A 112 -13.36 5.50 5.36
N GLY A 113 -14.61 5.77 5.75
CA GLY A 113 -15.42 4.79 6.46
C GLY A 113 -14.77 4.38 7.79
N ARG A 114 -14.41 3.09 7.93
CA ARG A 114 -13.69 2.56 9.11
C ARG A 114 -12.17 2.50 8.92
N GLU A 115 -11.68 2.82 7.73
CA GLU A 115 -10.27 2.78 7.40
C GLU A 115 -9.59 4.07 7.87
N ARG A 116 -8.40 3.94 8.47
CA ARG A 116 -7.57 5.06 8.88
C ARG A 116 -6.14 4.89 8.40
N VAL A 117 -5.58 5.97 7.85
CA VAL A 117 -4.23 6.02 7.29
C VAL A 117 -3.46 7.15 7.95
N LEU A 118 -2.29 6.83 8.50
CA LEU A 118 -1.29 7.82 8.85
C LEU A 118 -0.47 8.13 7.60
N TYR A 119 -0.50 9.39 7.20
CA TYR A 119 0.29 9.98 6.13
C TYR A 119 1.45 10.75 6.75
N LEU A 120 2.67 10.43 6.36
CA LEU A 120 3.87 11.18 6.71
C LEU A 120 4.63 11.53 5.42
N ALA A 121 4.93 12.80 5.20
CA ALA A 121 5.88 13.24 4.19
C ALA A 121 7.01 14.04 4.86
N ALA A 122 8.25 13.60 4.65
CA ALA A 122 9.44 14.21 5.23
C ALA A 122 10.49 14.47 4.15
N HIS A 123 11.41 15.40 4.42
CA HIS A 123 12.53 15.66 3.52
C HIS A 123 13.47 14.45 3.40
N GLN A 124 13.90 14.15 2.18
CA GLN A 124 15.00 13.24 1.88
C GLN A 124 16.00 13.95 0.96
N GLY A 125 16.95 14.66 1.56
CA GLY A 125 17.76 15.63 0.83
C GLY A 125 16.89 16.76 0.29
N ALA A 126 16.97 17.05 -1.01
CA ALA A 126 16.07 17.99 -1.69
C ALA A 126 14.67 17.39 -1.98
N GLY A 127 14.55 16.06 -1.88
CA GLY A 127 13.36 15.31 -2.24
C GLY A 127 12.37 15.12 -1.09
N THR A 128 11.31 14.37 -1.39
CA THR A 128 10.27 13.97 -0.43
C THR A 128 10.27 12.46 -0.24
N PHE A 129 10.19 12.01 0.99
CA PHE A 129 9.89 10.62 1.33
C PHE A 129 8.53 10.54 2.02
N VAL A 130 7.60 9.84 1.38
CA VAL A 130 6.25 9.63 1.88
C VAL A 130 6.13 8.22 2.44
N THR A 131 5.53 8.09 3.62
CA THR A 131 5.10 6.80 4.20
C THR A 131 3.62 6.87 4.52
N LEU A 132 2.87 5.91 3.98
CA LEU A 132 1.50 5.62 4.36
C LEU A 132 1.51 4.41 5.28
N SER A 133 0.80 4.47 6.41
CA SER A 133 0.61 3.28 7.24
C SER A 133 -0.81 3.17 7.78
N SER A 134 -1.31 1.94 7.91
CA SER A 134 -2.57 1.69 8.60
C SER A 134 -2.39 2.03 10.07
N THR A 135 -3.23 2.91 10.62
CA THR A 135 -3.28 3.06 12.07
C THR A 135 -4.16 1.97 12.67
N PRO A 136 -3.81 1.38 13.81
CA PRO A 136 -4.72 0.51 14.54
C PRO A 136 -6.05 1.24 14.78
N ALA A 137 -7.17 0.56 14.51
CA ALA A 137 -8.46 1.04 14.97
C ALA A 137 -8.41 1.07 16.51
N ARG A 138 -8.38 2.27 17.10
CA ARG A 138 -8.62 2.46 18.53
C ARG A 138 -10.09 2.23 18.85
#